data_AF-A0A3N1J0I4-F1
#
_entry.id   AF-A0A3N1J0I4-F1
#
_cell.length_a   1.000
_cell.length_b   1.000
_cell.length_c   1.000
_cell.angle_alpha   90.00
_cell.angle_beta   90.00
_cell.angle_gamma   90.00
#
_symmetry.space_group_name_H-M   'P 1'
#
loop_
_entity.id
_entity.type
_entity.pdbx_description
1 polymer ?
#
loop_
_entity_poly.entity_id
_entity_poly.type
_entity_poly.pdbx_seq_one_letter_code
_entity_poly.pdbx_strand_id
1 'polypeptide(L)'
;MRRGIVVGLVAVVAVGLTGCSLLRGDDGGVPAPSRTPSVSASPTPTASATPAGQSEAELLQESASPRPPTAEPTQASLPAPTITTIPAGTVVAQGDVASPKGSIHFHYRVVAGKNDRFVVEYSGFTSTLPVPVSATFLEKAPQVGDGLTYLGIGDDQLGGPTTAAPAAVSVPIDDAGYDPSWLGALVTYSSATGDDPSLPVEIGNGKVLAVNPVRWSVPARTTNVHPVDHGAAANATGSVSAKTTAGAPGSYVVAPDDLIADVAARFGISVETLIWLNPSMRVYGNLQYLYEGTTLNLDPVRR
;
A
#
# COMPACT_ATOMS: atom_id res chain seq x y z
N MET A 1 -46.85 28.14 -19.67
CA MET A 1 -45.80 27.79 -20.67
C MET A 1 -44.50 27.58 -19.88
N ARG A 2 -43.67 26.55 -20.07
CA ARG A 2 -43.69 25.37 -20.97
C ARG A 2 -43.47 24.09 -20.13
N ARG A 3 -43.96 22.94 -20.61
CA ARG A 3 -43.54 21.60 -20.12
C ARG A 3 -42.28 21.16 -20.87
N GLY A 4 -41.44 20.34 -20.23
CA GLY A 4 -40.34 19.62 -20.87
C GLY A 4 -40.05 18.35 -20.09
N ILE A 5 -40.55 17.22 -20.57
CA ILE A 5 -40.28 15.88 -20.01
C ILE A 5 -39.16 15.25 -20.85
N VAL A 6 -38.12 14.73 -20.19
CA VAL A 6 -37.08 13.93 -20.83
C VAL A 6 -37.28 12.47 -20.43
N VAL A 7 -37.49 11.61 -21.41
CA VAL A 7 -37.61 10.16 -21.23
C VAL A 7 -36.24 9.53 -21.50
N GLY A 8 -35.66 8.87 -20.49
CA GLY A 8 -34.43 8.10 -20.63
C GLY A 8 -34.71 6.74 -21.29
N LEU A 9 -33.94 6.41 -22.33
CA LEU A 9 -34.15 5.20 -23.14
C LEU A 9 -33.22 4.09 -22.67
N VAL A 10 -33.78 2.92 -22.33
CA VAL A 10 -33.03 1.74 -21.86
C VAL A 10 -32.42 1.00 -23.05
N ALA A 11 -31.10 0.84 -23.06
CA ALA A 11 -30.39 0.03 -24.04
C ALA A 11 -30.06 -1.36 -23.47
N VAL A 12 -30.64 -2.40 -24.05
CA VAL A 12 -30.33 -3.80 -23.73
C VAL A 12 -29.17 -4.28 -24.60
N VAL A 13 -28.09 -4.74 -23.97
CA VAL A 13 -26.96 -5.38 -24.69
C VAL A 13 -27.18 -6.89 -24.70
N ALA A 14 -27.42 -7.45 -25.88
CA ALA A 14 -27.46 -8.89 -26.11
C ALA A 14 -26.13 -9.37 -26.69
N VAL A 15 -25.50 -10.35 -26.05
CA VAL A 15 -24.27 -11.00 -26.54
C VAL A 15 -24.65 -12.17 -27.45
N GLY A 16 -24.18 -12.13 -28.71
CA GLY A 16 -24.37 -13.20 -29.69
C GLY A 16 -23.06 -13.93 -30.00
N LEU A 17 -23.06 -15.26 -29.91
CA LEU A 17 -21.95 -16.15 -30.25
C LEU A 17 -22.19 -16.83 -31.61
N THR A 18 -21.31 -16.58 -32.58
CA THR A 18 -21.03 -17.38 -33.80
C THR A 18 -19.68 -16.88 -34.36
N GLY A 19 -18.88 -17.59 -35.16
CA GLY A 19 -19.01 -18.91 -35.83
C GLY A 19 -18.15 -18.85 -37.11
N CYS A 20 -17.32 -19.86 -37.38
CA CYS A 20 -16.21 -19.73 -38.35
C CYS A 20 -16.57 -19.92 -39.84
N SER A 21 -15.65 -19.42 -40.69
CA SER A 21 -15.19 -19.97 -41.98
C SER A 21 -15.64 -19.31 -43.31
N LEU A 22 -14.73 -19.47 -44.28
CA LEU A 22 -14.78 -19.16 -45.73
C LEU A 22 -14.57 -17.69 -46.15
N LEU A 23 -13.46 -17.46 -46.88
CA LEU A 23 -13.54 -17.06 -48.30
C LEU A 23 -12.21 -17.32 -49.03
N ARG A 24 -12.31 -17.45 -50.35
CA ARG A 24 -11.29 -17.90 -51.32
C ARG A 24 -11.03 -16.74 -52.29
N GLY A 25 -9.78 -16.51 -52.70
CA GLY A 25 -9.42 -15.41 -53.61
C GLY A 25 -8.24 -15.80 -54.49
N ASP A 26 -8.28 -15.39 -55.76
CA ASP A 26 -7.54 -15.98 -56.90
C ASP A 26 -6.29 -15.20 -57.32
N ASP A 27 -5.49 -15.77 -58.23
CA ASP A 27 -4.26 -15.19 -58.77
C ASP A 27 -4.52 -14.00 -59.72
N GLY A 28 -3.59 -13.02 -59.78
CA GLY A 28 -3.84 -11.81 -60.59
C GLY A 28 -2.68 -10.82 -60.79
N GLY A 29 -1.59 -11.26 -61.44
CA GLY A 29 -0.69 -10.49 -62.32
C GLY A 29 -0.25 -9.03 -62.03
N VAL A 30 1.08 -8.80 -62.05
CA VAL A 30 1.72 -7.48 -62.30
C VAL A 30 2.96 -7.64 -63.22
N PRO A 31 3.33 -6.64 -64.05
CA PRO A 31 4.12 -6.87 -65.26
C PRO A 31 5.64 -6.65 -65.14
N ALA A 32 6.38 -7.27 -66.08
CA ALA A 32 7.77 -6.95 -66.46
C ALA A 32 7.76 -6.04 -67.73
N PRO A 33 8.89 -5.51 -68.29
CA PRO A 33 10.30 -5.87 -68.06
C PRO A 33 11.33 -4.70 -68.08
N SER A 34 12.64 -5.00 -68.03
CA SER A 34 13.63 -4.57 -69.05
C SER A 34 15.02 -5.27 -68.90
N ARG A 35 15.83 -5.26 -69.97
CA ARG A 35 17.05 -6.10 -70.18
C ARG A 35 18.25 -5.25 -70.72
N THR A 36 19.52 -5.70 -70.90
CA THR A 36 20.08 -7.08 -70.84
C THR A 36 21.41 -7.26 -70.03
N PRO A 37 22.68 -7.27 -70.55
CA PRO A 37 23.63 -8.29 -70.02
C PRO A 37 25.15 -7.94 -69.89
N SER A 38 25.92 -8.99 -69.56
CA SER A 38 27.40 -9.15 -69.73
C SER A 38 28.28 -8.42 -68.70
N VAL A 39 29.36 -9.01 -68.18
CA VAL A 39 30.33 -9.95 -68.80
C VAL A 39 30.69 -11.12 -67.87
N SER A 40 30.88 -12.32 -68.44
CA SER A 40 31.57 -13.44 -67.77
C SER A 40 33.07 -13.46 -68.11
N ALA A 41 33.92 -13.63 -67.09
CA ALA A 41 35.27 -14.15 -67.24
C ALA A 41 35.67 -14.95 -65.98
N SER A 42 36.07 -16.21 -66.18
CA SER A 42 36.71 -17.10 -65.21
C SER A 42 38.24 -16.83 -65.21
N PRO A 43 39.08 -17.21 -64.21
CA PRO A 43 38.87 -18.30 -63.25
C PRO A 43 39.31 -18.10 -61.77
N THR A 44 38.92 -19.12 -60.99
CA THR A 44 39.30 -19.57 -59.64
C THR A 44 40.59 -19.03 -58.99
N PRO A 45 40.52 -18.70 -57.68
CA PRO A 45 41.53 -19.15 -56.74
C PRO A 45 40.98 -20.06 -55.62
N THR A 46 41.83 -21.01 -55.24
CA THR A 46 41.74 -22.01 -54.17
C THR A 46 41.07 -21.55 -52.87
N ALA A 47 40.23 -22.43 -52.29
CA ALA A 47 39.71 -22.26 -50.94
C ALA A 47 40.86 -22.28 -49.90
N SER A 48 41.01 -21.18 -49.16
CA SER A 48 41.90 -21.11 -48.00
C SER A 48 41.11 -21.46 -46.74
N ALA A 49 41.64 -22.35 -45.90
CA ALA A 49 40.91 -22.93 -44.78
C ALA A 49 40.70 -21.93 -43.64
N THR A 50 39.49 -21.92 -43.06
CA THR A 50 39.20 -21.33 -41.76
C THR A 50 40.04 -22.01 -40.67
N PRO A 51 40.81 -21.27 -39.85
CA PRO A 51 41.38 -21.82 -38.63
C PRO A 51 40.25 -22.06 -37.62
N ALA A 52 39.85 -23.32 -37.46
CA ALA A 52 39.00 -23.73 -36.34
C ALA A 52 39.85 -23.91 -35.09
N GLY A 53 39.31 -23.52 -33.93
CA GLY A 53 39.87 -23.85 -32.62
C GLY A 53 40.36 -22.66 -31.80
N GLN A 54 39.44 -21.87 -31.25
CA GLN A 54 39.64 -21.44 -29.86
C GLN A 54 39.56 -22.73 -29.02
N SER A 55 40.64 -23.06 -28.33
CA SER A 55 40.68 -24.30 -27.57
C SER A 55 39.83 -24.20 -26.30
N GLU A 56 39.24 -25.30 -25.86
CA GLU A 56 38.46 -25.35 -24.62
C GLU A 56 39.30 -24.92 -23.40
N ALA A 57 40.62 -25.15 -23.46
CA ALA A 57 41.60 -24.67 -22.49
C ALA A 57 41.74 -23.13 -22.42
N GLU A 58 41.52 -22.43 -23.53
CA GLU A 58 41.60 -20.96 -23.63
C GLU A 58 40.38 -20.31 -22.98
N LEU A 59 39.18 -20.84 -23.26
CA LEU A 59 37.93 -20.46 -22.59
C LEU A 59 37.95 -20.77 -21.07
N LEU A 60 38.59 -21.88 -20.69
CA LEU A 60 38.83 -22.23 -19.28
C LEU A 60 39.85 -21.30 -18.62
N GLN A 61 40.91 -20.86 -19.33
CA GLN A 61 41.88 -19.88 -18.81
C GLN A 61 41.28 -18.48 -18.63
N GLU A 62 40.43 -18.04 -19.56
CA GLU A 62 39.71 -16.76 -19.42
C GLU A 62 38.68 -16.82 -18.28
N SER A 63 38.07 -17.99 -18.05
CA SER A 63 37.20 -18.26 -16.89
C SER A 63 37.96 -18.48 -15.56
N ALA A 64 39.28 -18.70 -15.59
CA ALA A 64 40.09 -19.03 -14.42
C ALA A 64 40.76 -17.82 -13.75
N SER A 65 40.52 -16.59 -14.24
CA SER A 65 40.86 -15.39 -13.47
C SER A 65 39.90 -15.27 -12.28
N PRO A 66 40.35 -15.44 -11.02
CA PRO A 66 39.50 -15.17 -9.89
C PRO A 66 39.22 -13.67 -9.93
N ARG A 67 37.96 -13.27 -10.16
CA ARG A 67 37.56 -11.91 -9.82
C ARG A 67 37.98 -11.75 -8.34
N PRO A 68 38.85 -10.78 -8.00
CA PRO A 68 39.21 -10.57 -6.60
C PRO A 68 37.89 -10.44 -5.83
N PRO A 69 37.74 -11.12 -4.67
CA PRO A 69 36.49 -11.09 -3.94
C PRO A 69 36.10 -9.63 -3.79
N THR A 70 34.89 -9.27 -4.24
CA THR A 70 34.36 -7.91 -4.12
C THR A 70 34.65 -7.48 -2.71
N ALA A 71 35.47 -6.44 -2.54
CA ALA A 71 35.89 -6.00 -1.22
C ALA A 71 34.62 -5.85 -0.39
N GLU A 72 34.56 -6.52 0.77
CA GLU A 72 33.42 -6.46 1.67
C GLU A 72 33.03 -4.99 1.77
N PRO A 73 31.80 -4.61 1.37
CA PRO A 73 31.52 -3.24 0.98
C PRO A 73 31.91 -2.35 2.13
N THR A 74 32.89 -1.48 1.90
CA THR A 74 33.36 -0.50 2.88
C THR A 74 32.23 0.49 3.08
N GLN A 75 31.25 0.07 3.88
CA GLN A 75 30.19 0.87 4.46
C GLN A 75 30.92 1.85 5.38
N ALA A 76 31.43 2.93 4.78
CA ALA A 76 31.93 4.09 5.50
C ALA A 76 30.85 4.44 6.52
N SER A 77 31.21 4.35 7.80
CA SER A 77 30.29 4.05 8.90
C SER A 77 29.10 5.02 8.95
N LEU A 78 28.02 4.66 8.27
CA LEU A 78 26.75 5.36 8.38
C LEU A 78 26.24 5.16 9.80
N PRO A 79 25.69 6.22 10.44
CA PRO A 79 25.15 6.08 11.78
C PRO A 79 24.03 5.05 11.77
N ALA A 80 23.95 4.24 12.84
CA ALA A 80 22.90 3.24 12.98
C ALA A 80 21.50 3.88 12.76
N PRO A 81 20.59 3.20 12.07
CA PRO A 81 19.28 3.75 11.72
C PRO A 81 18.40 3.95 12.96
N THR A 82 17.77 5.11 13.06
CA THR A 82 16.93 5.51 14.20
C THR A 82 15.65 6.19 13.74
N ILE A 83 14.59 6.04 14.52
CA ILE A 83 13.38 6.86 14.45
C ILE A 83 12.92 7.18 15.87
N THR A 84 12.47 8.41 16.11
CA THR A 84 11.87 8.78 17.40
C THR A 84 10.49 8.15 17.55
N THR A 85 10.20 7.67 18.75
CA THR A 85 8.88 7.16 19.14
C THR A 85 8.04 8.29 19.72
N ILE A 86 6.72 8.21 19.58
CA ILE A 86 5.82 9.13 20.29
C ILE A 86 5.85 8.75 21.79
N PRO A 87 6.01 9.71 22.72
CA PRO A 87 6.03 9.39 24.15
C PRO A 87 4.72 8.73 24.60
N ALA A 88 4.83 7.64 25.36
CA ALA A 88 3.66 6.97 25.92
C ALA A 88 2.88 7.92 26.85
N GLY A 89 1.56 7.98 26.69
CA GLY A 89 0.68 8.92 27.37
C GLY A 89 0.46 10.25 26.63
N THR A 90 1.13 10.51 25.49
CA THR A 90 0.80 11.66 24.65
C THR A 90 -0.61 11.51 24.09
N VAL A 91 -1.51 12.45 24.43
CA VAL A 91 -2.84 12.57 23.82
C VAL A 91 -2.68 13.10 22.39
N VAL A 92 -3.16 12.35 21.41
CA VAL A 92 -3.09 12.69 19.97
C VAL A 92 -4.43 13.05 19.35
N ALA A 93 -5.55 12.74 20.02
CA ALA A 93 -6.87 13.30 19.73
C ALA A 93 -7.71 13.25 21.01
N GLN A 94 -8.66 14.16 21.17
CA GLN A 94 -9.65 14.11 22.25
C GLN A 94 -10.87 14.97 21.92
N GLY A 95 -11.99 14.71 22.59
CA GLY A 95 -13.15 15.59 22.54
C GLY A 95 -14.36 15.05 23.28
N ASP A 96 -15.31 15.93 23.51
CA ASP A 96 -16.61 15.59 24.06
C ASP A 96 -17.59 15.29 22.93
N VAL A 97 -18.29 14.15 23.04
CA VAL A 97 -19.35 13.72 22.14
C VAL A 97 -20.69 14.04 22.78
N ALA A 98 -21.58 14.63 21.99
CA ALA A 98 -23.00 14.73 22.28
C ALA A 98 -23.75 14.32 21.01
N SER A 99 -24.77 13.46 21.12
CA SER A 99 -25.62 13.16 19.96
C SER A 99 -26.50 14.36 19.59
N PRO A 100 -26.97 14.50 18.33
CA PRO A 100 -27.76 15.66 17.90
C PRO A 100 -29.07 15.88 18.68
N LYS A 101 -29.59 14.83 19.33
CA LYS A 101 -30.78 14.87 20.19
C LYS A 101 -30.44 15.04 21.69
N GLY A 102 -29.18 15.17 22.07
CA GLY A 102 -28.72 15.26 23.46
C GLY A 102 -28.99 13.99 24.28
N SER A 103 -29.19 12.85 23.63
CA SER A 103 -29.56 11.59 24.29
C SER A 103 -28.36 10.74 24.69
N ILE A 104 -27.17 11.08 24.21
CA ILE A 104 -25.90 10.38 24.48
C ILE A 104 -24.82 11.42 24.73
N HIS A 105 -24.02 11.24 25.78
CA HIS A 105 -22.80 12.01 26.02
C HIS A 105 -21.65 11.11 26.48
N PHE A 106 -20.43 11.41 26.04
CA PHE A 106 -19.19 10.82 26.58
C PHE A 106 -17.98 11.67 26.18
N HIS A 107 -16.86 11.49 26.88
CA HIS A 107 -15.56 12.03 26.49
C HIS A 107 -14.70 10.91 25.90
N TYR A 108 -14.01 11.18 24.79
CA TYR A 108 -12.97 10.30 24.26
C TYR A 108 -11.60 10.99 24.27
N ARG A 109 -10.56 10.20 24.55
CA ARG A 109 -9.16 10.58 24.29
C ARG A 109 -8.45 9.44 23.58
N VAL A 110 -7.58 9.74 22.63
CA VAL A 110 -6.70 8.77 21.99
C VAL A 110 -5.28 9.07 22.45
N VAL A 111 -4.62 8.08 23.03
CA VAL A 111 -3.29 8.20 23.61
C VAL A 111 -2.30 7.30 22.88
N ALA A 112 -1.07 7.79 22.71
CA ALA A 112 0.05 6.95 22.32
C ALA A 112 0.41 5.99 23.46
N GLY A 113 0.47 4.70 23.14
CA GLY A 113 0.91 3.62 24.02
C GLY A 113 2.40 3.34 23.85
N LYS A 114 2.79 2.08 24.08
CA LYS A 114 4.16 1.60 23.81
C LYS A 114 4.27 1.19 22.34
N ASN A 115 5.49 1.24 21.79
CA ASN A 115 5.80 0.80 20.42
C ASN A 115 4.93 1.48 19.35
N ASP A 116 4.64 2.76 19.54
CA ASP A 116 3.82 3.61 18.65
C ASP A 116 2.43 3.03 18.31
N ARG A 117 1.90 2.19 19.21
CA ARG A 117 0.48 1.80 19.22
C ARG A 117 -0.37 2.88 19.86
N PHE A 118 -1.66 2.87 19.55
CA PHE A 118 -2.60 3.86 20.08
C PHE A 118 -3.78 3.16 20.76
N VAL A 119 -4.31 3.80 21.80
CA VAL A 119 -5.48 3.34 22.55
C VAL A 119 -6.48 4.48 22.59
N VAL A 120 -7.74 4.21 22.22
CA VAL A 120 -8.84 5.12 22.55
C VAL A 120 -9.36 4.78 23.94
N GLU A 121 -9.60 5.80 24.74
CA GLU A 121 -10.22 5.70 26.05
C GLU A 121 -11.53 6.49 26.05
N TYR A 122 -12.62 5.80 26.36
CA TYR A 122 -13.95 6.36 26.49
C TYR A 122 -14.31 6.51 27.98
N SER A 123 -14.87 7.65 28.36
CA SER A 123 -15.17 7.97 29.76
C SER A 123 -16.40 8.85 29.91
N GLY A 124 -17.03 8.83 31.09
CA GLY A 124 -18.21 9.66 31.38
C GLY A 124 -19.43 9.34 30.51
N PHE A 125 -19.55 8.11 30.01
CA PHE A 125 -20.66 7.72 29.14
C PHE A 125 -22.01 7.82 29.85
N THR A 126 -22.98 8.43 29.16
CA THR A 126 -24.37 8.46 29.55
C THR A 126 -25.27 8.30 28.32
N SER A 127 -26.38 7.59 28.48
CA SER A 127 -27.42 7.48 27.45
C SER A 127 -28.81 7.45 28.08
N THR A 128 -29.77 8.12 27.43
CA THR A 128 -31.21 8.04 27.73
C THR A 128 -31.97 7.16 26.75
N LEU A 129 -31.29 6.59 25.74
CA LEU A 129 -31.92 5.70 24.76
C LEU A 129 -32.14 4.30 25.34
N PRO A 130 -33.25 3.61 25.01
CA PRO A 130 -33.57 2.27 25.50
C PRO A 130 -32.78 1.15 24.78
N VAL A 131 -31.58 1.45 24.27
CA VAL A 131 -30.75 0.54 23.48
C VAL A 131 -29.29 0.60 23.92
N PRO A 132 -28.51 -0.48 23.72
CA PRO A 132 -27.05 -0.40 23.75
C PRO A 132 -26.51 0.59 22.71
N VAL A 133 -25.42 1.26 23.06
CA VAL A 133 -24.74 2.25 22.23
C VAL A 133 -23.26 1.90 22.19
N SER A 134 -22.72 1.90 20.98
CA SER A 134 -21.32 1.63 20.67
C SER A 134 -20.68 2.82 19.95
N ALA A 135 -19.35 2.84 19.92
CA ALA A 135 -18.59 3.84 19.17
C ALA A 135 -17.45 3.18 18.38
N THR A 136 -17.19 3.67 17.16
CA THR A 136 -16.13 3.20 16.26
C THR A 136 -15.55 4.35 15.45
N PHE A 137 -14.27 4.28 15.08
CA PHE A 137 -13.66 5.20 14.12
C PHE A 137 -13.82 4.73 12.68
N LEU A 138 -14.12 5.65 11.76
CA LEU A 138 -14.17 5.44 10.32
C LEU A 138 -13.35 6.51 9.58
N GLU A 139 -12.72 6.13 8.47
CA GLU A 139 -12.09 7.07 7.53
C GLU A 139 -13.14 8.05 6.97
N LYS A 140 -14.23 7.49 6.42
CA LYS A 140 -15.29 8.23 5.77
C LYS A 140 -16.53 8.34 6.67
N ALA A 141 -16.89 9.58 6.99
CA ALA A 141 -18.07 9.90 7.77
C ALA A 141 -19.39 9.42 7.09
N PRO A 142 -20.21 8.59 7.76
CA PRO A 142 -21.60 8.34 7.36
C PRO A 142 -22.49 9.53 7.76
N GLN A 143 -23.79 9.46 7.52
CA GLN A 143 -24.77 10.43 8.00
C GLN A 143 -25.58 9.86 9.18
N VAL A 144 -26.10 10.73 10.03
CA VAL A 144 -26.99 10.33 11.15
C VAL A 144 -28.30 9.76 10.58
N GLY A 145 -28.70 8.58 11.06
CA GLY A 145 -29.83 7.80 10.55
C GLY A 145 -29.47 6.73 9.52
N ASP A 146 -28.26 6.76 8.94
CA ASP A 146 -27.75 5.68 8.10
C ASP A 146 -27.66 4.37 8.88
N GLY A 147 -27.75 3.24 8.19
CA GLY A 147 -27.35 1.94 8.74
C GLY A 147 -25.87 1.71 8.46
N LEU A 148 -25.09 1.40 9.50
CA LEU A 148 -23.71 0.93 9.32
C LEU A 148 -23.73 -0.44 8.64
N THR A 149 -22.96 -0.56 7.56
CA THR A 149 -22.74 -1.82 6.82
C THR A 149 -21.43 -2.51 7.20
N TYR A 150 -20.57 -1.82 7.94
CA TYR A 150 -19.32 -2.32 8.50
C TYR A 150 -19.00 -1.56 9.79
N LEU A 151 -18.27 -2.22 10.68
CA LEU A 151 -17.67 -1.61 11.87
C LEU A 151 -16.20 -1.27 11.54
N GLY A 152 -15.67 -0.26 12.22
CA GLY A 152 -14.34 0.26 11.96
C GLY A 152 -13.33 -0.12 13.04
N ILE A 153 -12.41 0.80 13.31
CA ILE A 153 -11.32 0.60 14.26
C ILE A 153 -11.73 1.19 15.63
N GLY A 154 -11.38 0.51 16.71
CA GLY A 154 -11.75 0.94 18.07
C GLY A 154 -13.24 0.82 18.37
N ASP A 155 -13.90 -0.12 17.69
CA ASP A 155 -15.29 -0.51 17.93
C ASP A 155 -15.46 -1.14 19.32
N ASP A 156 -16.33 -0.55 20.14
CA ASP A 156 -16.67 -1.08 21.47
C ASP A 156 -18.05 -0.59 21.94
N GLN A 157 -18.71 -1.39 22.80
CA GLN A 157 -20.02 -1.06 23.38
C GLN A 157 -19.88 -0.31 24.71
N LEU A 158 -20.04 1.01 24.64
CA LEU A 158 -19.86 1.93 25.77
C LEU A 158 -20.89 1.76 26.88
N GLY A 159 -22.09 1.28 26.55
CA GLY A 159 -23.16 1.04 27.53
C GLY A 159 -24.56 1.01 26.92
N GLY A 160 -25.57 1.22 27.76
CA GLY A 160 -26.98 1.35 27.38
C GLY A 160 -27.65 2.47 28.18
N PRO A 161 -28.98 2.45 28.42
CA PRO A 161 -29.63 3.47 29.25
C PRO A 161 -29.02 3.54 30.66
N THR A 162 -28.46 4.70 31.02
CA THR A 162 -27.70 4.90 32.26
C THR A 162 -28.48 5.67 33.32
N THR A 163 -28.53 5.16 34.54
CA THR A 163 -28.86 5.95 35.75
C THR A 163 -27.62 6.47 36.48
N ALA A 164 -26.44 5.91 36.18
CA ALA A 164 -25.12 6.37 36.59
C ALA A 164 -24.11 6.09 35.47
N ALA A 165 -23.02 6.86 35.39
CA ALA A 165 -21.99 6.64 34.38
C ALA A 165 -21.23 5.31 34.64
N PRO A 166 -20.97 4.49 33.61
CA PRO A 166 -20.18 3.27 33.73
C PRO A 166 -18.69 3.61 33.91
N ALA A 167 -17.89 2.57 34.17
CA ALA A 167 -16.43 2.69 34.19
C ALA A 167 -15.89 3.14 32.81
N ALA A 168 -14.73 3.80 32.81
CA ALA A 168 -14.04 4.10 31.58
C ALA A 168 -13.55 2.81 30.89
N VAL A 169 -13.59 2.79 29.56
CA VAL A 169 -13.15 1.66 28.73
C VAL A 169 -11.96 2.09 27.87
N SER A 170 -11.00 1.20 27.68
CA SER A 170 -9.80 1.42 26.86
C SER A 170 -9.73 0.37 25.75
N VAL A 171 -9.68 0.81 24.50
CA VAL A 171 -9.75 -0.04 23.30
C VAL A 171 -8.49 0.21 22.47
N PRO A 172 -7.65 -0.81 22.19
CA PRO A 172 -6.54 -0.69 21.25
C PRO A 172 -7.06 -0.35 19.85
N ILE A 173 -6.37 0.54 19.15
CA ILE A 173 -6.64 0.87 17.74
C ILE A 173 -5.44 0.49 16.86
N ASP A 174 -4.85 -0.67 17.13
CA ASP A 174 -3.59 -1.12 16.52
C ASP A 174 -3.64 -1.19 14.98
N ASP A 175 -4.80 -1.48 14.41
CA ASP A 175 -5.05 -1.50 12.95
C ASP A 175 -4.98 -0.10 12.31
N ALA A 176 -5.01 0.98 13.10
CA ALA A 176 -4.82 2.34 12.60
C ALA A 176 -3.37 2.60 12.15
N GLY A 177 -2.43 1.72 12.53
CA GLY A 177 -1.02 1.79 12.18
C GLY A 177 -0.23 2.83 12.98
N TYR A 178 0.84 3.33 12.37
CA TYR A 178 1.79 4.27 12.97
C TYR A 178 1.27 5.73 13.02
N ASP A 179 0.21 6.04 12.27
CA ASP A 179 -0.43 7.35 12.20
C ASP A 179 -1.94 7.16 12.00
N PRO A 180 -2.77 7.35 13.05
CA PRO A 180 -4.22 7.19 12.97
C PRO A 180 -4.94 8.37 12.29
N SER A 181 -4.23 9.39 11.80
CA SER A 181 -4.83 10.65 11.34
C SER A 181 -5.76 10.54 10.12
N TRP A 182 -5.74 9.40 9.42
CA TRP A 182 -6.67 9.06 8.34
C TRP A 182 -8.08 8.74 8.84
N LEU A 183 -8.26 8.43 10.13
CA LEU A 183 -9.57 8.19 10.75
C LEU A 183 -10.32 9.52 10.94
N GLY A 184 -11.12 9.92 9.95
CA GLY A 184 -11.79 11.21 9.89
C GLY A 184 -12.96 11.40 10.86
N ALA A 185 -13.64 10.32 11.27
CA ALA A 185 -14.85 10.39 12.08
C ALA A 185 -14.89 9.36 13.22
N LEU A 186 -15.31 9.81 14.40
CA LEU A 186 -15.81 8.95 15.48
C LEU A 186 -17.34 8.85 15.32
N VAL A 187 -17.83 7.63 15.15
CA VAL A 187 -19.23 7.33 14.88
C VAL A 187 -19.83 6.63 16.09
N THR A 188 -20.91 7.20 16.62
CA THR A 188 -21.71 6.58 17.68
C THR A 188 -22.94 5.93 17.05
N TYR A 189 -23.21 4.67 17.37
CA TYR A 189 -24.29 3.91 16.74
C TYR A 189 -25.05 3.03 17.74
N SER A 190 -26.26 2.62 17.36
CA SER A 190 -27.09 1.68 18.13
C SER A 190 -26.60 0.25 17.94
N SER A 191 -26.21 -0.40 19.03
CA SER A 191 -25.89 -1.83 19.08
C SER A 191 -27.06 -2.67 19.61
N ALA A 192 -28.30 -2.20 19.37
CA ALA A 192 -29.51 -2.97 19.61
C ALA A 192 -29.47 -4.35 18.91
N THR A 193 -29.92 -5.39 19.61
CA THR A 193 -29.87 -6.76 19.11
C THR A 193 -31.00 -7.06 18.13
N GLY A 194 -30.69 -7.07 16.83
CA GLY A 194 -31.61 -7.51 15.77
C GLY A 194 -32.78 -6.56 15.51
N ASP A 195 -33.77 -7.07 14.78
CA ASP A 195 -34.96 -6.33 14.35
C ASP A 195 -36.08 -6.40 15.40
N ASP A 196 -35.90 -5.73 16.55
CA ASP A 196 -36.99 -5.55 17.52
C ASP A 196 -38.06 -4.59 16.95
N PRO A 197 -39.29 -5.06 16.66
CA PRO A 197 -40.33 -4.23 16.05
C PRO A 197 -40.94 -3.19 17.00
N SER A 198 -40.57 -3.22 18.29
CA SER A 198 -40.96 -2.19 19.27
C SER A 198 -40.01 -0.99 19.30
N LEU A 199 -38.79 -1.13 18.76
CA LEU A 199 -37.84 -0.02 18.65
C LEU A 199 -38.17 0.88 17.45
N PRO A 200 -38.15 2.22 17.62
CA PRO A 200 -38.16 3.15 16.50
C PRO A 200 -37.01 2.87 15.52
N VAL A 201 -37.29 2.95 14.22
CA VAL A 201 -36.32 2.65 13.15
C VAL A 201 -35.07 3.53 13.19
N GLU A 202 -35.16 4.71 13.83
CA GLU A 202 -34.06 5.64 14.05
C GLU A 202 -33.04 5.17 15.10
N ILE A 203 -33.41 4.19 15.96
CA ILE A 203 -32.52 3.60 16.98
C ILE A 203 -32.40 2.07 16.86
N GLY A 204 -32.89 1.48 15.76
CA GLY A 204 -32.69 0.07 15.44
C GLY A 204 -31.22 -0.32 15.27
N ASN A 205 -30.94 -1.61 15.14
CA ASN A 205 -29.59 -2.16 15.02
C ASN A 205 -28.75 -1.46 13.93
N GLY A 206 -27.49 -1.14 14.24
CA GLY A 206 -26.53 -0.53 13.33
C GLY A 206 -26.82 0.93 12.98
N LYS A 207 -27.84 1.58 13.57
CA LYS A 207 -28.19 2.97 13.23
C LYS A 207 -27.18 3.98 13.74
N VAL A 208 -26.71 4.86 12.85
CA VAL A 208 -25.82 5.97 13.21
C VAL A 208 -26.60 7.01 14.02
N LEU A 209 -26.17 7.24 15.26
CA LEU A 209 -26.80 8.14 16.24
C LEU A 209 -26.07 9.48 16.35
N ALA A 210 -24.74 9.48 16.16
CA ALA A 210 -23.91 10.68 16.11
C ALA A 210 -22.68 10.46 15.23
N VAL A 211 -22.15 11.53 14.64
CA VAL A 211 -20.92 11.54 13.86
C VAL A 211 -20.10 12.76 14.25
N ASN A 212 -18.91 12.54 14.79
CA ASN A 212 -18.06 13.57 15.35
C ASN A 212 -16.73 13.58 14.57
N PRO A 213 -16.38 14.68 13.88
CA PRO A 213 -15.14 14.73 13.11
C PRO A 213 -13.94 14.79 14.06
N VAL A 214 -12.98 13.90 13.85
CA VAL A 214 -11.81 13.79 14.72
C VAL A 214 -10.81 14.91 14.40
N ARG A 215 -10.06 15.35 15.41
CA ARG A 215 -8.96 16.31 15.24
C ARG A 215 -7.69 15.70 15.81
N TRP A 216 -6.83 15.27 14.91
CA TRP A 216 -5.57 14.63 15.24
C TRP A 216 -4.43 15.66 15.39
N SER A 217 -3.58 15.42 16.37
CA SER A 217 -2.34 16.15 16.65
C SER A 217 -1.24 15.13 16.99
N VAL A 218 -0.98 14.24 16.02
CA VAL A 218 0.09 13.23 16.10
C VAL A 218 1.44 13.94 15.97
N PRO A 219 2.36 13.83 16.96
CA PRO A 219 3.67 14.45 16.86
C PRO A 219 4.47 13.89 15.68
N ALA A 220 5.11 14.78 14.91
CA ALA A 220 5.97 14.38 13.81
C ALA A 220 7.15 13.54 14.32
N ARG A 221 7.32 12.36 13.74
CA ARG A 221 8.47 11.48 14.01
C ARG A 221 9.68 11.94 13.22
N THR A 222 10.86 11.85 13.83
CA THR A 222 12.14 12.26 13.26
C THR A 222 13.08 11.07 13.14
N THR A 223 13.94 11.07 12.13
CA THR A 223 14.80 9.94 11.75
C THR A 223 16.09 10.48 11.12
N ASN A 224 17.16 9.70 11.16
CA ASN A 224 18.38 9.92 10.37
C ASN A 224 18.37 9.16 9.03
N VAL A 225 17.30 8.42 8.71
CA VAL A 225 17.17 7.62 7.48
C VAL A 225 16.45 8.45 6.42
N HIS A 226 17.16 8.81 5.35
CA HIS A 226 16.63 9.63 4.26
C HIS A 226 16.99 9.02 2.89
N PRO A 227 16.29 7.96 2.44
CA PRO A 227 16.58 7.31 1.18
C PRO A 227 16.34 8.26 0.00
N VAL A 228 17.25 8.27 -0.98
CA VAL A 228 17.17 9.10 -2.19
C VAL A 228 17.36 8.20 -3.41
N ASP A 229 16.38 8.15 -4.32
CA ASP A 229 16.52 7.35 -5.54
C ASP A 229 17.52 8.01 -6.50
N HIS A 230 18.72 7.44 -6.60
CA HIS A 230 19.74 7.87 -7.58
C HIS A 230 19.50 7.31 -9.00
N GLY A 231 18.41 6.55 -9.21
CA GLY A 231 18.06 5.92 -10.48
C GLY A 231 18.55 4.46 -10.55
N ALA A 232 18.08 3.75 -11.57
CA ALA A 232 18.44 2.35 -11.77
C ALA A 232 19.95 2.17 -12.00
N ALA A 233 20.52 1.14 -11.36
CA ALA A 233 21.93 0.76 -11.48
C ALA A 233 22.07 -0.75 -11.75
N ALA A 234 23.29 -1.22 -11.99
CA ALA A 234 23.56 -2.65 -12.08
C ALA A 234 23.11 -3.36 -10.80
N ASN A 235 22.35 -4.45 -10.94
CA ASN A 235 21.75 -5.22 -9.84
C ASN A 235 20.88 -4.38 -8.86
N ALA A 236 20.35 -3.24 -9.33
CA ALA A 236 19.37 -2.41 -8.63
C ALA A 236 18.38 -1.82 -9.65
N THR A 237 17.80 -2.69 -10.47
CA THR A 237 17.00 -2.37 -11.66
C THR A 237 15.50 -2.28 -11.39
N GLY A 238 15.05 -2.71 -10.21
CA GLY A 238 13.67 -2.60 -9.73
C GLY A 238 13.08 -1.18 -9.73
N SER A 239 11.79 -1.09 -9.41
CA SER A 239 11.01 0.14 -9.56
C SER A 239 10.57 0.74 -8.23
N VAL A 240 10.66 2.06 -8.09
CA VAL A 240 10.06 2.77 -6.95
C VAL A 240 8.54 2.84 -7.18
N SER A 241 7.77 2.13 -6.37
CA SER A 241 6.32 1.96 -6.55
C SER A 241 5.47 2.98 -5.78
N ALA A 242 6.03 3.64 -4.76
CA ALA A 242 5.37 4.70 -4.01
C ALA A 242 6.35 5.81 -3.62
N LYS A 243 5.79 6.98 -3.28
CA LYS A 243 6.53 8.10 -2.67
C LYS A 243 5.88 8.47 -1.33
N THR A 244 6.68 9.01 -0.43
CA THR A 244 6.18 9.66 0.79
C THR A 244 5.51 10.99 0.45
N THR A 245 4.75 11.56 1.39
CA THR A 245 4.14 12.91 1.22
C THR A 245 5.19 14.00 0.96
N ALA A 246 6.44 13.81 1.43
CA ALA A 246 7.57 14.70 1.16
C ALA A 246 8.26 14.44 -0.19
N GLY A 247 7.79 13.47 -0.99
CA GLY A 247 8.31 13.15 -2.32
C GLY A 247 9.51 12.19 -2.35
N ALA A 248 10.01 11.75 -1.20
CA ALA A 248 11.05 10.71 -1.08
C ALA A 248 10.51 9.34 -1.56
N PRO A 249 11.37 8.41 -2.02
CA PRO A 249 10.95 7.04 -2.33
C PRO A 249 10.36 6.36 -1.09
N GLY A 250 9.16 5.79 -1.21
CA GLY A 250 8.44 5.14 -0.11
C GLY A 250 8.48 3.61 -0.17
N SER A 251 8.56 3.03 -1.38
CA SER A 251 8.67 1.59 -1.57
C SER A 251 9.37 1.22 -2.88
N TYR A 252 10.00 0.05 -2.90
CA TYR A 252 10.74 -0.49 -4.03
C TYR A 252 10.30 -1.91 -4.35
N VAL A 253 9.97 -2.19 -5.61
CA VAL A 253 9.68 -3.54 -6.10
C VAL A 253 10.95 -4.11 -6.72
N VAL A 254 11.45 -5.18 -6.11
CA VAL A 254 12.65 -5.92 -6.49
C VAL A 254 12.49 -6.54 -7.89
N ALA A 255 13.46 -6.31 -8.76
CA ALA A 255 13.57 -6.94 -10.08
C ALA A 255 14.39 -8.25 -10.02
N PRO A 256 14.40 -9.07 -11.09
CA PRO A 256 15.37 -10.13 -11.27
C PRO A 256 16.80 -9.65 -11.04
N ASP A 257 17.61 -10.52 -10.44
CA ASP A 257 19.05 -10.31 -10.17
C ASP A 257 19.43 -9.11 -9.27
N ASP A 258 18.46 -8.43 -8.65
CA ASP A 258 18.74 -7.34 -7.71
C ASP A 258 19.49 -7.85 -6.45
N LEU A 259 20.57 -7.15 -6.08
CA LEU A 259 21.41 -7.46 -4.92
C LEU A 259 21.16 -6.46 -3.79
N ILE A 260 21.09 -6.94 -2.54
CA ILE A 260 20.81 -6.10 -1.37
C ILE A 260 21.78 -4.91 -1.22
N ALA A 261 23.05 -5.10 -1.53
CA ALA A 261 24.08 -4.06 -1.44
C ALA A 261 23.91 -2.97 -2.52
N ASP A 262 23.64 -3.38 -3.76
CA ASP A 262 23.46 -2.45 -4.89
C ASP A 262 22.14 -1.68 -4.76
N VAL A 263 21.07 -2.32 -4.28
CA VAL A 263 19.80 -1.66 -3.95
C VAL A 263 19.97 -0.67 -2.80
N ALA A 264 20.67 -1.01 -1.73
CA ALA A 264 20.95 -0.07 -0.64
C ALA A 264 21.79 1.13 -1.13
N ALA A 265 22.81 0.89 -1.96
CA ALA A 265 23.65 1.93 -2.56
C ALA A 265 22.86 2.86 -3.50
N ARG A 266 21.94 2.32 -4.32
CA ARG A 266 21.01 3.11 -5.16
C ARG A 266 20.19 4.11 -4.35
N PHE A 267 19.87 3.78 -3.11
CA PHE A 267 19.09 4.63 -2.21
C PHE A 267 19.93 5.49 -1.24
N GLY A 268 21.26 5.41 -1.32
CA GLY A 268 22.17 6.17 -0.45
C GLY A 268 22.18 5.72 1.01
N ILE A 269 21.79 4.47 1.30
CA ILE A 269 21.66 3.92 2.66
C ILE A 269 22.56 2.70 2.88
N SER A 270 22.80 2.33 4.14
CA SER A 270 23.51 1.08 4.47
C SER A 270 22.63 -0.15 4.27
N VAL A 271 23.26 -1.31 4.08
CA VAL A 271 22.55 -2.61 4.08
C VAL A 271 21.85 -2.84 5.43
N GLU A 272 22.49 -2.42 6.53
CA GLU A 272 21.88 -2.41 7.87
C GLU A 272 20.59 -1.57 7.90
N THR A 273 20.59 -0.39 7.28
CA THR A 273 19.39 0.47 7.19
C THR A 273 18.29 -0.19 6.37
N LEU A 274 18.63 -0.84 5.24
CA LEU A 274 17.65 -1.53 4.41
C LEU A 274 17.03 -2.75 5.15
N ILE A 275 17.83 -3.49 5.92
CA ILE A 275 17.37 -4.56 6.83
C ILE A 275 16.52 -3.99 7.96
N TRP A 276 16.94 -2.88 8.57
CA TRP A 276 16.19 -2.23 9.64
C TRP A 276 14.81 -1.77 9.17
N LEU A 277 14.71 -1.19 7.97
CA LEU A 277 13.44 -0.83 7.32
C LEU A 277 12.55 -2.04 7.00
N ASN A 278 13.14 -3.22 6.84
CA ASN A 278 12.49 -4.44 6.36
C ASN A 278 12.87 -5.67 7.23
N PRO A 279 12.42 -5.74 8.50
CA PRO A 279 12.86 -6.79 9.44
C PRO A 279 12.47 -8.23 9.02
N SER A 280 11.49 -8.37 8.12
CA SER A 280 11.06 -9.66 7.53
C SER A 280 11.72 -9.96 6.17
N MET A 281 12.66 -9.13 5.72
CA MET A 281 13.35 -9.32 4.42
C MET A 281 14.12 -10.63 4.39
N ARG A 282 14.16 -11.24 3.20
CA ARG A 282 14.89 -12.47 2.93
C ARG A 282 15.85 -12.22 1.78
N VAL A 283 17.04 -12.80 1.87
CA VAL A 283 18.03 -12.86 0.79
C VAL A 283 18.36 -14.32 0.49
N TYR A 284 18.82 -14.60 -0.73
CA TYR A 284 19.21 -15.96 -1.14
C TYR A 284 20.54 -16.00 -1.89
N GLY A 285 21.18 -17.17 -1.86
CA GLY A 285 22.49 -17.42 -2.44
C GLY A 285 23.62 -16.67 -1.71
N ASN A 286 24.86 -17.00 -2.09
CA ASN A 286 26.06 -16.42 -1.47
C ASN A 286 26.24 -14.93 -1.81
N LEU A 287 25.57 -14.43 -2.85
CA LEU A 287 25.61 -13.03 -3.30
C LEU A 287 24.52 -12.16 -2.64
N GLN A 288 23.64 -12.74 -1.81
CA GLN A 288 22.55 -12.03 -1.12
C GLN A 288 21.54 -11.38 -2.10
N TYR A 289 21.09 -12.14 -3.09
CA TYR A 289 20.01 -11.75 -3.99
C TYR A 289 18.72 -11.49 -3.21
N LEU A 290 17.99 -10.45 -3.63
CA LEU A 290 16.64 -10.17 -3.17
C LEU A 290 15.62 -10.99 -3.97
N TYR A 291 14.54 -11.41 -3.32
CA TYR A 291 13.48 -12.16 -4.00
C TYR A 291 12.67 -11.23 -4.93
N GLU A 292 12.66 -11.53 -6.24
CA GLU A 292 11.89 -10.82 -7.26
C GLU A 292 10.43 -10.57 -6.83
N GLY A 293 9.90 -9.40 -7.16
CA GLY A 293 8.52 -9.00 -6.86
C GLY A 293 8.27 -8.64 -5.39
N THR A 294 9.24 -8.87 -4.50
CA THR A 294 9.16 -8.38 -3.11
C THR A 294 9.07 -6.86 -3.11
N THR A 295 8.09 -6.31 -2.39
CA THR A 295 8.03 -4.87 -2.11
C THR A 295 8.80 -4.59 -0.83
N LEU A 296 9.90 -3.85 -0.94
CA LEU A 296 10.67 -3.32 0.18
C LEU A 296 10.10 -1.96 0.59
N ASN A 297 9.95 -1.76 1.91
CA ASN A 297 9.71 -0.47 2.51
C ASN A 297 10.97 0.40 2.44
N LEU A 298 10.80 1.65 2.04
CA LEU A 298 11.83 2.71 2.10
C LEU A 298 11.41 3.87 3.01
N ASP A 299 10.20 3.84 3.57
CA ASP A 299 9.69 4.87 4.46
C ASP A 299 9.98 4.50 5.93
N PRO A 300 10.91 5.20 6.62
CA PRO A 300 11.25 4.90 8.00
C PRO A 300 10.07 5.12 8.97
N VAL A 301 9.08 5.93 8.60
CA VAL A 301 7.88 6.18 9.41
C VAL A 301 6.91 5.00 9.38
N ARG A 302 6.98 4.15 8.34
CA ARG A 302 6.10 2.98 8.10
C ARG A 302 6.65 1.66 8.64
N ARG A 303 7.76 1.70 9.37
CA ARG A 303 8.49 0.53 9.89
C ARG A 303 7.77 -0.18 11.04
#